data_AF-A0A315QYJ2-F1
#
_entry.id   AF-A0A315QYJ2-F1
#
_cell.length_a   1.000
_cell.length_b   1.000
_cell.length_c   1.000
_cell.angle_alpha   90.00
_cell.angle_beta   90.00
_cell.angle_gamma   90.00
#
_symmetry.space_group_name_H-M   'P 1'
#
loop_
_entity.id
_entity.type
_entity.pdbx_description
1 polymer ?
#
loop_
_entity_poly.entity_id
_entity_poly.type
_entity_poly.pdbx_seq_one_letter_code
_entity_poly.pdbx_strand_id
1 'polypeptide(L)' 'MPQNSREAFELLTQNKLISKEMADKLKAMVGFINIAVHEYQKLNLKIVEAIIENEIEEIKDFSLKMLQKMAENN' A
#
# COMPACT_ATOMS: atom_id res chain seq x y z
N MET A 1 0.52 -15.66 10.94
CA MET A 1 1.27 -14.57 10.27
C MET A 1 0.65 -14.33 8.90
N PRO A 2 0.45 -13.07 8.46
CA PRO A 2 -0.15 -12.77 7.15
C PRO A 2 0.67 -13.35 6.01
N GLN A 3 0.01 -13.84 4.96
CA GLN A 3 0.66 -14.50 3.81
C GLN A 3 0.99 -13.52 2.68
N ASN A 4 0.41 -12.32 2.69
CA ASN A 4 0.68 -11.28 1.71
C ASN A 4 0.38 -9.89 2.31
N SER A 5 0.76 -8.83 1.58
CA SER A 5 0.57 -7.45 2.03
C SER A 5 -0.90 -7.08 2.26
N ARG A 6 -1.84 -7.67 1.52
CA ARG A 6 -3.28 -7.36 1.69
C ARG A 6 -3.80 -7.88 3.02
N GLU A 7 -3.47 -9.13 3.36
CA GLU A 7 -3.77 -9.71 4.67
C GLU A 7 -3.10 -8.94 5.81
N ALA A 8 -1.86 -8.46 5.59
CA ALA A 8 -1.18 -7.61 6.57
C ALA A 8 -1.95 -6.31 6.82
N PHE A 9 -2.41 -5.61 5.78
CA PHE A 9 -3.21 -4.39 5.93
C PHE A 9 -4.56 -4.65 6.60
N GLU A 10 -5.19 -5.79 6.35
CA GLU A 10 -6.42 -6.20 7.04
C GLU A 10 -6.17 -6.38 8.54
N LEU A 11 -5.11 -7.09 8.92
CA LEU A 11 -4.73 -7.25 10.33
C LEU A 11 -4.42 -5.90 11.00
N LEU A 12 -3.69 -5.01 10.33
CA LEU A 12 -3.41 -3.67 10.86
C LEU A 12 -4.69 -2.85 11.05
N THR A 13 -5.65 -2.98 10.14
CA THR A 13 -6.97 -2.33 10.25
C THR A 13 -7.79 -2.89 11.40
N GLN A 14 -7.82 -4.22 11.56
CA GLN A 14 -8.52 -4.89 12.67
C GLN A 14 -7.98 -4.45 14.04
N ASN A 15 -6.66 -4.22 14.12
CA ASN A 15 -5.99 -3.70 15.31
C ASN A 15 -6.06 -2.17 15.43
N LYS A 16 -6.83 -1.49 14.57
CA LYS A 16 -7.01 -0.03 14.55
C LYS A 16 -5.70 0.76 14.39
N LEU A 17 -4.67 0.14 13.82
CA LEU A 17 -3.37 0.78 13.57
C LEU A 17 -3.40 1.65 12.31
N ILE A 18 -4.25 1.30 11.34
CA ILE A 18 -4.52 2.09 10.13
C ILE A 18 -6.03 2.19 9.90
N SER A 19 -6.47 3.21 9.15
CA SER A 19 -7.88 3.36 8.80
C SER A 19 -8.26 2.36 7.70
N LYS A 20 -9.55 2.02 7.62
CA LYS A 20 -10.08 1.19 6.53
C LYS A 20 -9.81 1.81 5.16
N GLU A 21 -9.98 3.12 5.04
CA GLU A 21 -9.72 3.85 3.80
C GLU A 21 -8.27 3.70 3.32
N MET A 22 -7.29 3.91 4.22
CA MET A 22 -5.86 3.73 3.93
C MET A 22 -5.58 2.29 3.51
N ALA A 23 -6.12 1.31 4.25
CA ALA A 23 -5.94 -0.09 3.90
C ALA A 23 -6.51 -0.43 2.51
N ASP A 24 -7.69 0.10 2.16
CA ASP A 24 -8.32 -0.12 0.87
C ASP A 24 -7.49 0.46 -0.29
N LYS A 25 -6.94 1.67 -0.13
CA LYS A 25 -6.02 2.28 -1.11
C LYS A 25 -4.72 1.48 -1.26
N LEU A 26 -4.08 1.11 -0.16
CA LEU A 26 -2.84 0.30 -0.20
C LEU A 26 -3.07 -1.07 -0.85
N LYS A 27 -4.21 -1.73 -0.58
CA LYS A 27 -4.59 -3.00 -1.23
C LYS A 27 -4.85 -2.84 -2.73
N ALA A 28 -5.42 -1.72 -3.16
CA ALA A 28 -5.63 -1.39 -4.56
C ALA A 28 -4.29 -1.20 -5.27
N MET A 29 -3.37 -0.45 -4.66
CA MET A 29 -2.03 -0.22 -5.19
C MET A 29 -1.20 -1.51 -5.30
N VAL A 30 -1.26 -2.42 -4.31
CA VAL A 30 -0.66 -3.77 -4.44
C VAL A 30 -1.23 -4.52 -5.65
N GLY A 31 -2.54 -4.40 -5.89
CA GLY A 31 -3.18 -4.99 -7.07
C GLY A 31 -2.67 -4.40 -8.38
N PHE A 32 -2.56 -3.07 -8.41
CA PHE A 32 -2.03 -2.35 -9.56
C PHE A 32 -0.60 -2.79 -9.88
N ILE A 33 0.28 -2.83 -8.88
CA ILE A 33 1.68 -3.26 -9.04
C ILE A 33 1.75 -4.69 -9.57
N ASN A 34 0.94 -5.61 -9.05
CA ASN A 34 0.91 -6.99 -9.54
C ASN A 34 0.53 -7.07 -11.03
N ILE A 35 -0.49 -6.31 -11.45
CA ILE A 35 -0.88 -6.24 -12.88
C ILE A 35 0.24 -5.61 -13.70
N ALA A 36 0.82 -4.51 -13.22
CA ALA A 36 1.87 -3.78 -13.91
C ALA A 36 3.09 -4.66 -14.18
N VAL A 37 3.53 -5.44 -13.18
CA VAL A 37 4.68 -6.35 -13.29
C VAL A 37 4.41 -7.53 -14.24
N HIS A 38 3.18 -8.05 -14.31
CA HIS A 38 2.87 -9.16 -15.21
C HIS A 38 2.64 -8.72 -16.66
N GLU A 39 2.05 -7.54 -16.86
CA GLU A 39 1.65 -7.04 -18.19
C GLU A 39 2.53 -5.88 -18.69
N TYR A 40 3.70 -5.63 -18.08
CA TYR A 40 4.54 -4.46 -18.38
C TYR A 40 4.89 -4.29 -19.87
N GLN A 41 5.01 -5.38 -20.62
CA GLN A 41 5.30 -5.35 -22.06
C GLN A 41 4.13 -4.82 -22.91
N LYS A 42 2.89 -4.94 -22.40
CA LYS A 42 1.67 -4.49 -23.08
C LYS A 42 1.15 -3.16 -22.52
N LEU A 43 1.64 -2.74 -21.36
CA LEU A 43 1.23 -1.51 -20.70
C LEU A 43 2.01 -0.30 -21.21
N ASN A 44 1.34 0.85 -21.22
CA ASN A 44 2.01 2.12 -21.43
C ASN A 44 2.70 2.53 -20.11
N LEU A 45 4.02 2.41 -20.07
CA LEU A 45 4.81 2.70 -18.87
C LEU A 45 4.65 4.14 -18.36
N LYS A 46 4.33 5.12 -19.22
CA LYS A 46 4.05 6.49 -18.77
C LYS A 46 2.78 6.61 -17.94
N ILE A 47 1.77 5.77 -18.24
CA ILE A 47 0.55 5.70 -17.43
C ILE A 47 0.85 5.03 -16.08
N VAL A 48 1.69 4.01 -16.10
CA VAL A 48 2.12 3.31 -14.87
C VAL A 48 2.90 4.24 -13.96
N GLU A 49 3.85 4.98 -14.52
CA GLU A 49 4.63 6.01 -13.82
C GLU A 49 3.71 7.07 -13.20
N ALA A 50 2.80 7.66 -13.98
CA ALA A 50 1.87 8.67 -13.47
C ALA A 50 0.97 8.14 -12.34
N ILE A 51 0.52 6.89 -12.40
CA ILE A 51 -0.27 6.29 -11.31
C ILE A 51 0.59 6.13 -10.05
N ILE A 52 1.81 5.60 -10.19
CA ILE A 52 2.73 5.45 -9.06
C ILE A 52 3.02 6.80 -8.42
N GLU A 53 3.31 7.84 -9.21
CA GLU A 53 3.58 9.19 -8.71
C GLU A 53 2.40 9.79 -7.95
N ASN A 54 1.16 9.51 -8.36
CA ASN A 54 -0.03 10.02 -7.67
C ASN A 54 -0.36 9.24 -6.39
N GLU A 55 -0.06 7.94 -6.34
CA GLU A 55 -0.41 7.06 -5.22
C GLU A 55 0.73 6.91 -4.18
N ILE A 56 1.95 7.39 -4.49
CA ILE A 56 3.12 7.26 -3.61
C ILE A 56 2.94 7.94 -2.25
N GLU A 57 2.13 9.00 -2.18
CA GLU A 57 1.87 9.72 -0.93
C GLU A 57 1.16 8.83 0.10
N GLU A 58 0.25 7.95 -0.32
CA GLU A 58 -0.43 7.04 0.61
C GLU A 58 0.55 6.01 1.22
N ILE A 59 1.60 5.60 0.48
CA ILE A 59 2.68 4.76 1.03
C ILE A 59 3.50 5.52 2.06
N LYS A 60 3.81 6.78 1.79
CA LYS A 60 4.59 7.62 2.70
C LYS A 60 3.83 7.84 3.99
N ASP A 61 2.55 8.17 3.91
CA ASP A 61 1.67 8.36 5.06
C ASP A 61 1.56 7.08 5.90
N PHE A 62 1.37 5.93 5.24
CA PHE A 62 1.41 4.64 5.92
C PHE A 62 2.73 4.42 6.66
N SER A 63 3.87 4.67 6.00
CA SER A 63 5.20 4.46 6.57
C SER A 63 5.45 5.36 7.78
N LEU A 64 5.12 6.64 7.69
CA LEU A 64 5.22 7.60 8.80
C LEU A 64 4.38 7.17 9.99
N LYS A 65 3.14 6.73 9.74
CA LYS A 65 2.24 6.25 10.80
C LYS A 65 2.78 5.02 11.53
N MET A 66 3.38 4.08 10.80
CA MET A 66 3.99 2.89 11.40
C MET A 66 5.24 3.25 12.22
N LEU A 67 6.07 4.17 11.74
CA LEU A 67 7.23 4.67 12.49
C LEU A 67 6.80 5.36 13.80
N GLN A 68 5.79 6.23 13.75
CA GLN A 68 5.24 6.88 14.93
C GLN A 68 4.73 5.86 15.95
N LYS A 69 3.96 4.87 15.48
CA LYS A 69 3.44 3.81 16.36
C LYS A 69 4.54 2.98 17.00
N MET A 70 5.63 2.71 16.26
CA MET A 70 6.78 1.98 16.79
C MET A 70 7.53 2.80 17.83
N ALA A 71 7.65 4.11 17.65
CA ALA A 71 8.27 5.00 18.63
C ALA A 71 7.45 5.13 19.93
N GLU A 72 6.12 5.13 19.86
CA GLU A 72 5.23 5.16 21.04
C GLU A 72 5.30 3.89 21.92
N ASN A 73 5.75 2.77 21.34
CA ASN A 73 5.80 1.47 22.03
C ASN A 73 7.20 1.16 22.60
N ASN A 74 8.14 2.12 22.60
CA ASN A 74 9.45 2.07 23.28
C ASN A 74 9.44 2.93 24.53
#